data_AF-A0A5J4V2E7-F1
#
_entry.id   AF-A0A5J4V2E7-F1
#
_cell.length_a   1.000
_cell.length_b   1.000
_cell.length_c   1.000
_cell.angle_alpha   90.00
_cell.angle_beta   90.00
_cell.angle_gamma   90.00
#
_symmetry.space_group_name_H-M   'P 1'
#
loop_
_entity.id
_entity.type
_entity.pdbx_description
1 polymer ?
#
loop_
_entity_poly.entity_id
_entity_poly.type
_entity_poly.pdbx_seq_one_letter_code
_entity_poly.pdbx_strand_id
1 'polypeptide(L)'
;GLCSFTDCHADYYGGGLYARIDGVNSRLILQDGLIFKRCTGSQGGGGIQLYSYYNISFVINKVSFIECYASWFGGGINIEGGYETLKFNGTLFERCYANEVGGLSIYVYNENVSLELISITFIGCYGDYAGGLFIRARISSQVTSLGQCQFQDCSGEDGGGIYLQISNQCLFEINNASLKNCSCTYQSGGLRASIESGGKLIIDSSQFIQCQCNRGNGGGIFVEINFPSQSSFIIKDTLIQECKALNSSFSQLGFGGGLFLGVNGDYDPSSKLIDLRGMKIYNNTADKYGQSLYIVMRDVVRLCQYGILGEYVKEEEEELEQDVKPDTKEGFTFPYWGIILIAVPIRVNRRKEKSKK
;
A
#
# COMPACT_ATOMS: atom_id res chain seq x y z
N GLY A 1 24.17 -20.04 -3.14
CA GLY A 1 24.59 -21.37 -2.66
C GLY A 1 23.37 -22.22 -2.39
N LEU A 2 23.43 -23.51 -2.75
CA LEU A 2 22.39 -24.53 -2.50
C LEU A 2 22.27 -24.93 -1.01
N CYS A 3 22.60 -24.04 -0.09
CA CYS A 3 22.51 -24.31 1.34
C CYS A 3 21.18 -23.82 1.91
N SER A 4 20.82 -24.36 3.07
CA SER A 4 19.62 -23.95 3.80
C SER A 4 19.95 -23.66 5.25
N PHE A 5 19.43 -22.55 5.77
CA PHE A 5 19.28 -22.29 7.20
C PHE A 5 17.92 -22.86 7.59
N THR A 6 17.89 -23.81 8.51
CA THR A 6 16.66 -24.52 8.87
C THR A 6 16.54 -24.66 10.37
N ASP A 7 15.37 -24.33 10.91
CA ASP A 7 15.07 -24.38 12.35
C ASP A 7 16.06 -23.55 13.20
N CYS A 8 16.55 -22.44 12.64
CA CYS A 8 17.46 -21.54 13.33
C CYS A 8 16.68 -20.59 14.24
N HIS A 9 17.13 -20.43 15.49
CA HIS A 9 16.46 -19.61 16.49
C HIS A 9 17.42 -18.59 17.10
N ALA A 10 16.98 -17.34 17.19
CA ALA A 10 17.69 -16.25 17.86
C ALA A 10 16.74 -15.47 18.78
N ASP A 11 17.16 -15.28 20.03
CA ASP A 11 16.40 -14.53 21.04
C ASP A 11 16.33 -13.01 20.77
N TYR A 12 17.12 -12.52 19.81
CA TYR A 12 17.15 -11.12 19.41
C TYR A 12 16.94 -10.98 17.89
N TYR A 13 18.01 -11.03 17.10
CA TYR A 13 17.96 -10.61 15.71
C TYR A 13 18.37 -11.72 14.76
N GLY A 14 17.65 -11.85 13.63
CA GLY A 14 18.07 -12.63 12.48
C GLY A 14 18.16 -14.11 12.78
N GLY A 15 17.01 -14.81 12.85
CA GLY A 15 16.95 -16.21 13.25
C GLY A 15 17.91 -17.10 12.46
N GLY A 16 18.00 -16.90 11.14
CA GLY A 16 19.00 -17.56 10.30
C GLY A 16 20.28 -16.75 10.11
N LEU A 17 20.18 -15.44 9.90
CA LEU A 17 21.33 -14.57 9.72
C LEU A 17 21.09 -13.16 10.27
N TYR A 18 22.02 -12.71 11.11
CA TYR A 18 22.16 -11.31 11.50
C TYR A 18 23.41 -10.74 10.83
N ALA A 19 23.25 -9.66 10.07
CA ALA A 19 24.39 -8.93 9.51
C ALA A 19 24.32 -7.45 9.86
N ARG A 20 25.34 -7.00 10.60
CA ARG A 20 25.67 -5.60 10.79
C ARG A 20 26.90 -5.27 9.96
N ILE A 21 26.78 -4.31 9.06
CA ILE A 21 27.87 -3.94 8.16
C ILE A 21 28.14 -2.45 8.35
N ASP A 22 29.36 -2.11 8.76
CA ASP A 22 29.77 -0.73 9.09
C ASP A 22 30.90 -0.23 8.17
N GLY A 23 31.30 -1.01 7.16
CA GLY A 23 32.32 -0.61 6.19
C GLY A 23 31.73 0.15 5.01
N VAL A 24 32.29 1.32 4.66
CA VAL A 24 31.91 2.08 3.47
C VAL A 24 32.09 1.23 2.20
N ASN A 25 31.15 1.30 1.25
CA ASN A 25 31.14 0.52 0.01
C ASN A 25 31.13 -1.01 0.21
N SER A 26 30.79 -1.48 1.40
CA SER A 26 30.62 -2.92 1.64
C SER A 26 29.39 -3.43 0.89
N ARG A 27 29.40 -4.73 0.62
CA ARG A 27 28.29 -5.38 -0.08
C ARG A 27 28.03 -6.77 0.50
N LEU A 28 26.77 -7.05 0.77
CA LEU A 28 26.30 -8.40 1.10
C LEU A 28 25.45 -8.92 -0.05
N ILE A 29 25.79 -10.10 -0.55
CA ILE A 29 25.09 -10.78 -1.62
C ILE A 29 24.58 -12.12 -1.11
N LEU A 30 23.28 -12.36 -1.21
CA LEU A 30 22.64 -13.64 -0.97
C LEU A 30 22.01 -14.12 -2.27
N GLN A 31 22.43 -15.29 -2.75
CA GLN A 31 22.05 -15.77 -4.07
C GLN A 31 22.11 -17.29 -4.23
N ASP A 32 21.85 -17.76 -5.45
CA ASP A 32 21.88 -19.16 -5.92
C ASP A 32 21.01 -20.12 -5.11
N GLY A 33 19.73 -19.79 -4.91
CA GLY A 33 18.75 -20.71 -4.34
C GLY A 33 18.87 -20.93 -2.84
N LEU A 34 19.45 -19.97 -2.10
CA LEU A 34 19.57 -20.02 -0.65
C LEU A 34 18.18 -20.11 0.00
N ILE A 35 18.02 -20.95 1.01
CA ILE A 35 16.74 -21.14 1.70
C ILE A 35 16.89 -20.82 3.19
N PHE A 36 16.00 -20.00 3.71
CA PHE A 36 15.73 -19.83 5.14
C PHE A 36 14.39 -20.46 5.43
N LYS A 37 14.38 -21.50 6.27
CA LYS A 37 13.18 -22.29 6.55
C LYS A 37 12.96 -22.40 8.04
N ARG A 38 11.77 -22.00 8.52
CA ARG A 38 11.42 -22.04 9.95
C ARG A 38 12.47 -21.38 10.84
N CYS A 39 13.00 -20.25 10.35
CA CYS A 39 13.91 -19.43 11.13
C CYS A 39 13.10 -18.47 12.01
N THR A 40 13.54 -18.29 13.25
CA THR A 40 12.86 -17.48 14.25
C THR A 40 13.78 -16.42 14.84
N GLY A 41 13.37 -15.15 14.74
CA GLY A 41 14.04 -14.00 15.35
C GLY A 41 13.08 -13.25 16.27
N SER A 42 13.37 -13.18 17.58
CA SER A 42 12.39 -12.64 18.52
C SER A 42 12.20 -11.11 18.48
N GLN A 43 13.20 -10.33 18.07
CA GLN A 43 13.16 -8.84 18.05
C GLN A 43 13.50 -8.23 16.68
N GLY A 44 13.82 -9.04 15.68
CA GLY A 44 14.14 -8.58 14.32
C GLY A 44 13.65 -9.57 13.29
N GLY A 45 14.19 -9.49 12.08
CA GLY A 45 13.73 -10.33 10.98
C GLY A 45 13.89 -11.82 11.26
N GLY A 46 12.84 -12.59 10.98
CA GLY A 46 12.77 -13.99 11.37
C GLY A 46 13.77 -14.88 10.66
N GLY A 47 13.89 -14.71 9.35
CA GLY A 47 14.99 -15.25 8.57
C GLY A 47 16.25 -14.41 8.72
N ILE A 48 16.17 -13.13 8.35
CA ILE A 48 17.32 -12.24 8.31
C ILE A 48 17.02 -10.90 8.97
N GLN A 49 17.96 -10.45 9.80
CA GLN A 49 18.07 -9.04 10.17
C GLN A 49 19.28 -8.43 9.48
N LEU A 50 19.04 -7.37 8.70
CA LEU A 50 20.09 -6.53 8.13
C LEU A 50 20.10 -5.16 8.83
N TYR A 51 21.29 -4.71 9.19
CA TYR A 51 21.51 -3.41 9.81
C TYR A 51 22.76 -2.73 9.27
N SER A 52 22.68 -1.42 8.98
CA SER A 52 23.81 -0.63 8.49
C SER A 52 23.78 0.83 8.97
N TYR A 53 24.93 1.40 9.31
CA TYR A 53 25.07 2.85 9.58
C TYR A 53 25.51 3.68 8.36
N TYR A 54 25.95 3.04 7.27
CA TYR A 54 26.55 3.71 6.11
C TYR A 54 25.86 3.33 4.81
N ASN A 55 26.20 3.99 3.71
CA ASN A 55 25.69 3.68 2.37
C ASN A 55 26.26 2.35 1.88
N ILE A 56 25.51 1.27 2.08
CA ILE A 56 25.89 -0.12 1.76
C ILE A 56 25.00 -0.69 0.66
N SER A 57 25.50 -1.70 -0.06
CA SER A 57 24.71 -2.43 -1.05
C SER A 57 24.28 -3.80 -0.53
N PHE A 58 22.97 -4.07 -0.59
CA PHE A 58 22.38 -5.36 -0.28
C PHE A 58 21.74 -5.94 -1.54
N VAL A 59 22.16 -7.14 -1.93
CA VAL A 59 21.64 -7.84 -3.11
C VAL A 59 21.13 -9.21 -2.71
N ILE A 60 19.83 -9.45 -2.90
CA ILE A 60 19.18 -10.73 -2.60
C ILE A 60 18.53 -11.26 -3.88
N ASN A 61 19.06 -12.36 -4.41
CA ASN A 61 18.70 -12.86 -5.74
C ASN A 61 18.34 -14.35 -5.69
N LYS A 62 17.08 -14.70 -5.96
CA LYS A 62 16.59 -16.09 -5.96
C LYS A 62 16.83 -16.77 -4.62
N VAL A 63 16.37 -16.13 -3.55
CA VAL A 63 16.40 -16.65 -2.18
C VAL A 63 14.97 -16.99 -1.74
N SER A 64 14.80 -17.96 -0.86
CA SER A 64 13.49 -18.34 -0.34
C SER A 64 13.44 -18.23 1.18
N PHE A 65 12.38 -17.61 1.69
CA PHE A 65 12.03 -17.54 3.10
C PHE A 65 10.72 -18.30 3.28
N ILE A 66 10.75 -19.39 4.02
CA ILE A 66 9.63 -20.31 4.15
C ILE A 66 9.33 -20.51 5.64
N GLU A 67 8.13 -20.16 6.07
CA GLU A 67 7.67 -20.33 7.45
C GLU A 67 8.58 -19.63 8.47
N CYS A 68 9.22 -18.53 8.08
CA CYS A 68 10.03 -17.73 8.99
C CYS A 68 9.13 -16.86 9.89
N TYR A 69 9.53 -16.70 11.14
CA TYR A 69 8.75 -16.03 12.17
C TYR A 69 9.56 -14.93 12.86
N ALA A 70 8.94 -13.77 13.07
CA ALA A 70 9.46 -12.75 13.96
C ALA A 70 8.40 -12.23 14.94
N SER A 71 8.79 -11.89 16.17
CA SER A 71 7.81 -11.30 17.11
C SER A 71 7.57 -9.81 16.89
N TRP A 72 8.32 -9.14 16.02
CA TRP A 72 8.14 -7.71 15.74
C TRP A 72 8.23 -7.48 14.24
N PHE A 73 9.44 -7.36 13.70
CA PHE A 73 9.64 -6.92 12.32
C PHE A 73 9.84 -8.07 11.35
N GLY A 74 9.33 -7.95 10.12
CA GLY A 74 9.70 -8.74 8.94
C GLY A 74 9.91 -10.24 9.16
N GLY A 75 8.86 -11.06 9.12
CA GLY A 75 8.94 -12.50 9.37
C GLY A 75 9.99 -13.20 8.51
N GLY A 76 10.12 -12.81 7.23
CA GLY A 76 11.24 -13.20 6.40
C GLY A 76 12.48 -12.35 6.65
N ILE A 77 12.41 -11.06 6.34
CA ILE A 77 13.54 -10.14 6.47
C ILE A 77 13.09 -8.81 7.07
N ASN A 78 13.89 -8.29 7.99
CA ASN A 78 13.85 -6.90 8.41
C ASN A 78 15.13 -6.17 8.01
N ILE A 79 14.99 -5.00 7.40
CA ILE A 79 16.11 -4.15 6.95
C ILE A 79 15.97 -2.76 7.57
N GLU A 80 17.01 -2.40 8.33
CA GLU A 80 17.11 -1.10 8.98
C GLU A 80 18.45 -0.44 8.68
N GLY A 81 18.44 0.89 8.59
CA GLY A 81 19.64 1.70 8.50
C GLY A 81 19.89 2.31 7.12
N GLY A 82 21.15 2.66 6.87
CA GLY A 82 21.59 3.29 5.64
C GLY A 82 21.94 2.28 4.55
N TYR A 83 21.52 2.54 3.31
CA TYR A 83 21.96 1.78 2.15
C TYR A 83 21.93 2.66 0.92
N GLU A 84 22.90 2.47 0.03
CA GLU A 84 22.92 3.10 -1.29
C GLU A 84 21.98 2.35 -2.24
N THR A 85 22.00 1.02 -2.14
CA THR A 85 21.32 0.15 -3.08
C THR A 85 20.77 -1.08 -2.36
N LEU A 86 19.47 -1.30 -2.50
CA LEU A 86 18.80 -2.50 -2.02
C LEU A 86 18.08 -3.15 -3.19
N LYS A 87 18.61 -4.28 -3.66
CA LYS A 87 18.12 -4.99 -4.85
C LYS A 87 17.63 -6.38 -4.46
N PHE A 88 16.37 -6.66 -4.73
CA PHE A 88 15.81 -7.98 -4.65
C PHE A 88 15.37 -8.45 -6.03
N ASN A 89 15.69 -9.70 -6.37
CA ASN A 89 15.27 -10.30 -7.63
C ASN A 89 14.84 -11.75 -7.44
N GLY A 90 13.62 -12.11 -7.82
CA GLY A 90 13.18 -13.51 -7.86
C GLY A 90 13.10 -14.19 -6.48
N THR A 91 12.92 -13.41 -5.42
CA THR A 91 12.89 -13.92 -4.03
C THR A 91 11.48 -14.34 -3.63
N LEU A 92 11.37 -15.44 -2.90
CA LEU A 92 10.11 -15.99 -2.38
C LEU A 92 9.99 -15.76 -0.87
N PHE A 93 8.82 -15.33 -0.43
CA PHE A 93 8.37 -15.33 0.95
C PHE A 93 7.08 -16.17 1.02
N GLU A 94 7.13 -17.29 1.75
CA GLU A 94 6.03 -18.24 1.83
C GLU A 94 5.69 -18.52 3.29
N ARG A 95 4.44 -18.24 3.69
CA ARG A 95 3.94 -18.44 5.05
C ARG A 95 4.81 -17.79 6.13
N CYS A 96 5.43 -16.66 5.80
CA CYS A 96 6.19 -15.89 6.79
C CYS A 96 5.23 -15.09 7.68
N TYR A 97 5.54 -15.03 8.97
CA TYR A 97 4.70 -14.38 9.97
C TYR A 97 5.53 -13.38 10.78
N ALA A 98 4.97 -12.20 11.05
CA ALA A 98 5.43 -11.39 12.18
C ALA A 98 4.30 -10.57 12.78
N ASN A 99 4.51 -10.06 13.99
CA ASN A 99 3.53 -9.14 14.57
C ASN A 99 3.40 -7.87 13.75
N GLU A 100 4.46 -7.29 13.18
CA GLU A 100 4.30 -6.12 12.30
C GLU A 100 4.16 -6.49 10.82
N VAL A 101 5.14 -7.21 10.25
CA VAL A 101 5.21 -7.41 8.79
C VAL A 101 5.56 -8.86 8.46
N GLY A 102 4.67 -9.58 7.78
CA GLY A 102 4.86 -11.01 7.55
C GLY A 102 6.07 -11.36 6.69
N GLY A 103 6.23 -10.71 5.53
CA GLY A 103 7.32 -11.00 4.60
C GLY A 103 8.56 -10.13 4.81
N LEU A 104 8.52 -8.91 4.27
CA LEU A 104 9.66 -8.02 4.13
C LEU A 104 9.35 -6.64 4.70
N SER A 105 10.15 -6.22 5.68
CA SER A 105 10.09 -4.87 6.27
C SER A 105 11.31 -4.06 5.85
N ILE A 106 11.09 -2.86 5.30
CA ILE A 106 12.16 -1.97 4.84
C ILE A 106 11.90 -0.54 5.33
N TYR A 107 12.90 0.02 6.02
CA TYR A 107 12.95 1.45 6.37
C TYR A 107 14.03 2.15 5.55
N VAL A 108 13.67 3.24 4.87
CA VAL A 108 14.61 4.05 4.08
C VAL A 108 14.95 5.32 4.89
N TYR A 109 16.19 5.40 5.36
CA TYR A 109 16.67 6.53 6.20
C TYR A 109 17.65 7.47 5.50
N ASN A 110 18.16 7.14 4.31
CA ASN A 110 19.19 7.94 3.64
C ASN A 110 18.62 8.63 2.39
N GLU A 111 19.28 9.69 1.95
CA GLU A 111 18.98 10.32 0.66
C GLU A 111 19.50 9.47 -0.50
N ASN A 112 18.87 9.59 -1.67
CA ASN A 112 19.33 8.98 -2.93
C ASN A 112 19.47 7.44 -2.91
N VAL A 113 18.69 6.75 -2.07
CA VAL A 113 18.61 5.29 -2.07
C VAL A 113 17.99 4.77 -3.37
N SER A 114 18.61 3.74 -3.95
CA SER A 114 18.03 2.92 -5.01
C SER A 114 17.42 1.65 -4.41
N LEU A 115 16.09 1.55 -4.39
CA LEU A 115 15.37 0.34 -3.95
C LEU A 115 14.64 -0.29 -5.15
N GLU A 116 15.07 -1.50 -5.51
CA GLU A 116 14.51 -2.28 -6.61
C GLU A 116 14.04 -3.64 -6.10
N LEU A 117 12.74 -3.90 -6.18
CA LEU A 117 12.15 -5.20 -5.85
C LEU A 117 11.52 -5.78 -7.12
N ILE A 118 12.15 -6.81 -7.68
CA ILE A 118 11.80 -7.36 -8.99
C ILE A 118 11.42 -8.83 -8.86
N SER A 119 10.27 -9.23 -9.44
CA SER A 119 9.80 -10.62 -9.47
C SER A 119 9.74 -11.26 -8.07
N ILE A 120 9.33 -10.50 -7.06
CA ILE A 120 9.23 -11.00 -5.68
C ILE A 120 7.86 -11.63 -5.48
N THR A 121 7.83 -12.80 -4.84
CA THR A 121 6.60 -13.55 -4.58
C THR A 121 6.35 -13.64 -3.09
N PHE A 122 5.16 -13.25 -2.64
CA PHE A 122 4.67 -13.38 -1.27
C PHE A 122 3.42 -14.26 -1.27
N ILE A 123 3.44 -15.36 -0.51
CA ILE A 123 2.32 -16.32 -0.46
C ILE A 123 1.96 -16.59 1.00
N GLY A 124 0.72 -16.32 1.39
CA GLY A 124 0.22 -16.69 2.73
C GLY A 124 0.96 -16.00 3.88
N CYS A 125 1.61 -14.86 3.63
CA CYS A 125 2.29 -14.10 4.67
C CYS A 125 1.29 -13.32 5.53
N TYR A 126 1.58 -13.22 6.83
CA TYR A 126 0.73 -12.53 7.80
C TYR A 126 1.53 -11.54 8.65
N GLY A 127 1.01 -10.32 8.83
CA GLY A 127 1.46 -9.43 9.90
C GLY A 127 0.53 -8.26 10.18
N ASP A 128 0.52 -7.74 11.40
CA ASP A 128 -0.53 -6.82 11.84
C ASP A 128 -0.50 -5.50 11.05
N TYR A 129 0.68 -4.97 10.69
CA TYR A 129 0.76 -3.80 9.81
C TYR A 129 0.63 -4.20 8.33
N ALA A 130 1.37 -5.22 7.90
CA ALA A 130 1.32 -5.70 6.52
C ALA A 130 1.56 -7.20 6.38
N GLY A 131 0.77 -7.87 5.54
CA GLY A 131 0.97 -9.29 5.27
C GLY A 131 2.26 -9.59 4.52
N GLY A 132 2.44 -9.00 3.34
CA GLY A 132 3.61 -9.25 2.49
C GLY A 132 4.74 -8.26 2.73
N LEU A 133 4.49 -6.98 2.43
CA LEU A 133 5.52 -5.96 2.30
C LEU A 133 5.16 -4.68 3.04
N PHE A 134 6.11 -4.17 3.81
CA PHE A 134 6.06 -2.82 4.38
C PHE A 134 7.27 -2.01 3.92
N ILE A 135 7.00 -0.79 3.43
CA ILE A 135 8.06 0.17 3.11
C ILE A 135 7.72 1.54 3.68
N ARG A 136 8.66 2.11 4.45
CA ARG A 136 8.63 3.49 4.89
C ARG A 136 9.75 4.28 4.21
N ALA A 137 9.38 5.12 3.25
CA ALA A 137 10.26 6.02 2.51
C ALA A 137 10.03 7.47 2.98
N ARG A 138 10.98 8.01 3.78
CA ARG A 138 10.82 9.31 4.44
C ARG A 138 11.84 10.37 4.05
N ILE A 139 12.81 10.09 3.20
CA ILE A 139 13.90 11.03 2.88
C ILE A 139 14.19 10.89 1.40
N SER A 140 14.28 12.02 0.68
CA SER A 140 14.45 12.22 -0.77
C SER A 140 15.18 11.07 -1.50
N SER A 141 14.50 9.94 -1.68
CA SER A 141 14.99 8.76 -2.37
C SER A 141 14.52 8.86 -3.80
N GLN A 142 15.45 8.67 -4.75
CA GLN A 142 15.19 9.06 -6.14
C GLN A 142 14.13 8.18 -6.80
N VAL A 143 14.12 6.87 -6.53
CA VAL A 143 13.07 5.93 -7.02
C VAL A 143 13.06 4.68 -6.14
N THR A 144 11.88 4.31 -5.62
CA THR A 144 11.60 2.96 -5.16
C THR A 144 10.66 2.28 -6.15
N SER A 145 11.01 1.08 -6.65
CA SER A 145 10.18 0.37 -7.63
C SER A 145 9.85 -1.07 -7.23
N LEU A 146 8.58 -1.45 -7.44
CA LEU A 146 8.13 -2.84 -7.51
C LEU A 146 7.93 -3.19 -8.99
N GLY A 147 8.51 -4.29 -9.45
CA GLY A 147 8.35 -4.78 -10.82
C GLY A 147 7.99 -6.26 -10.83
N GLN A 148 6.86 -6.64 -11.44
CA GLN A 148 6.48 -8.06 -11.61
C GLN A 148 6.30 -8.84 -10.30
N CYS A 149 5.96 -8.15 -9.20
CA CYS A 149 5.79 -8.78 -7.89
C CYS A 149 4.41 -9.43 -7.75
N GLN A 150 4.32 -10.51 -6.99
CA GLN A 150 3.10 -11.26 -6.72
C GLN A 150 2.83 -11.33 -5.22
N PHE A 151 1.60 -11.02 -4.83
CA PHE A 151 1.09 -11.16 -3.47
C PHE A 151 -0.16 -12.02 -3.55
N GLN A 152 -0.13 -13.17 -2.88
CA GLN A 152 -1.22 -14.13 -2.93
C GLN A 152 -1.58 -14.57 -1.52
N ASP A 153 -2.87 -14.50 -1.19
CA ASP A 153 -3.43 -14.98 0.07
C ASP A 153 -2.72 -14.34 1.30
N CYS A 154 -2.16 -13.14 1.15
CA CYS A 154 -1.52 -12.41 2.24
C CYS A 154 -2.58 -11.74 3.14
N SER A 155 -2.28 -11.56 4.42
CA SER A 155 -3.20 -10.90 5.34
C SER A 155 -2.52 -10.02 6.37
N GLY A 156 -3.20 -8.97 6.80
CA GLY A 156 -2.73 -8.09 7.88
C GLY A 156 -3.85 -7.29 8.52
N GLU A 157 -3.58 -6.46 9.51
CA GLU A 157 -4.61 -5.59 10.07
C GLU A 157 -4.79 -4.33 9.21
N ASP A 158 -3.71 -3.67 8.77
CA ASP A 158 -3.80 -2.44 7.97
C ASP A 158 -3.63 -2.65 6.45
N GLY A 159 -2.62 -3.41 6.01
CA GLY A 159 -2.38 -3.71 4.58
C GLY A 159 -2.27 -5.20 4.31
N GLY A 160 -3.27 -5.82 3.69
CA GLY A 160 -3.27 -7.28 3.50
C GLY A 160 -2.11 -7.78 2.65
N GLY A 161 -1.80 -7.12 1.53
CA GLY A 161 -0.60 -7.38 0.73
C GLY A 161 0.55 -6.43 1.07
N ILE A 162 0.30 -5.13 0.88
CA ILE A 162 1.32 -4.09 0.94
C ILE A 162 0.86 -2.92 1.82
N TYR A 163 1.78 -2.38 2.61
CA TYR A 163 1.64 -1.07 3.23
C TYR A 163 2.83 -0.16 2.89
N LEU A 164 2.54 0.96 2.22
CA LEU A 164 3.49 2.02 1.87
C LEU A 164 3.26 3.31 2.67
N GLN A 165 4.36 3.88 3.16
CA GLN A 165 4.41 5.25 3.69
C GLN A 165 5.43 6.04 2.87
N ILE A 166 4.96 7.03 2.11
CA ILE A 166 5.75 7.77 1.13
C ILE A 166 5.72 9.24 1.53
N SER A 167 6.88 9.80 1.87
CA SER A 167 6.99 11.21 2.22
C SER A 167 8.26 11.90 1.76
N ASN A 168 8.32 13.22 1.94
CA ASN A 168 9.48 14.06 1.65
C ASN A 168 9.98 13.89 0.21
N GLN A 169 9.08 14.13 -0.75
CA GLN A 169 9.35 14.11 -2.20
C GLN A 169 9.77 12.74 -2.78
N CYS A 170 9.70 11.66 -2.00
CA CYS A 170 9.99 10.31 -2.51
C CYS A 170 9.01 9.90 -3.61
N LEU A 171 9.54 9.26 -4.66
CA LEU A 171 8.76 8.62 -5.71
C LEU A 171 8.77 7.11 -5.50
N PHE A 172 7.57 6.53 -5.41
CA PHE A 172 7.35 5.11 -5.37
C PHE A 172 6.54 4.66 -6.59
N GLU A 173 7.02 3.65 -7.30
CA GLU A 173 6.37 3.10 -8.49
C GLU A 173 6.05 1.62 -8.29
N ILE A 174 4.80 1.23 -8.56
CA ILE A 174 4.36 -0.16 -8.60
C ILE A 174 4.04 -0.50 -10.05
N ASN A 175 4.81 -1.40 -10.66
CA ASN A 175 4.69 -1.75 -12.07
C ASN A 175 4.48 -3.26 -12.23
N ASN A 176 3.46 -3.64 -12.99
CA ASN A 176 3.18 -5.04 -13.31
C ASN A 176 3.04 -5.94 -12.07
N ALA A 177 2.48 -5.41 -10.97
CA ALA A 177 2.27 -6.17 -9.75
C ALA A 177 0.92 -6.87 -9.75
N SER A 178 0.83 -8.03 -9.10
CA SER A 178 -0.41 -8.79 -8.93
C SER A 178 -0.68 -9.03 -7.47
N LEU A 179 -1.79 -8.50 -6.96
CA LEU A 179 -2.29 -8.75 -5.61
C LEU A 179 -3.60 -9.52 -5.71
N LYS A 180 -3.63 -10.74 -5.17
CA LYS A 180 -4.78 -11.65 -5.27
C LYS A 180 -5.15 -12.22 -3.92
N ASN A 181 -6.45 -12.19 -3.60
CA ASN A 181 -6.99 -12.74 -2.34
C ASN A 181 -6.33 -12.18 -1.08
N CYS A 182 -5.76 -10.98 -1.15
CA CYS A 182 -5.17 -10.35 0.01
C CYS A 182 -6.28 -9.77 0.89
N SER A 183 -6.18 -9.92 2.21
CA SER A 183 -7.24 -9.48 3.12
C SER A 183 -6.71 -8.69 4.29
N CYS A 184 -7.53 -7.79 4.84
CA CYS A 184 -7.17 -7.12 6.07
C CYS A 184 -8.33 -6.91 7.04
N THR A 185 -7.98 -6.47 8.24
CA THR A 185 -8.96 -6.13 9.27
C THR A 185 -9.48 -4.70 9.09
N TYR A 186 -8.66 -3.66 9.01
CA TYR A 186 -9.08 -2.27 9.24
C TYR A 186 -8.93 -1.29 8.08
N GLN A 187 -8.01 -1.46 7.12
CA GLN A 187 -7.74 -0.38 6.14
C GLN A 187 -7.68 -0.75 4.65
N SER A 188 -6.93 -1.76 4.21
CA SER A 188 -7.02 -2.24 2.81
C SER A 188 -6.61 -3.70 2.62
N GLY A 189 -7.38 -4.46 1.82
CA GLY A 189 -7.07 -5.86 1.52
C GLY A 189 -5.83 -6.00 0.64
N GLY A 190 -5.65 -5.17 -0.38
CA GLY A 190 -4.49 -5.23 -1.27
C GLY A 190 -3.37 -4.29 -0.84
N LEU A 191 -3.56 -2.99 -1.06
CA LEU A 191 -2.55 -1.94 -0.85
C LEU A 191 -3.10 -0.82 0.03
N ARG A 192 -2.43 -0.58 1.16
CA ARG A 192 -2.56 0.65 1.93
C ARG A 192 -1.41 1.60 1.59
N ALA A 193 -1.72 2.83 1.20
CA ALA A 193 -0.72 3.88 0.97
C ALA A 193 -1.04 5.16 1.74
N SER A 194 -0.03 5.73 2.40
CA SER A 194 -0.05 7.09 2.97
C SER A 194 0.98 7.95 2.26
N ILE A 195 0.54 9.10 1.72
CA ILE A 195 1.34 9.98 0.87
C ILE A 195 1.32 11.40 1.43
N GLU A 196 2.46 11.90 1.85
CA GLU A 196 2.58 13.21 2.50
C GLU A 196 3.87 13.95 2.10
N SER A 197 4.00 15.22 2.48
CA SER A 197 5.22 16.01 2.29
C SER A 197 5.82 15.94 0.87
N GLY A 198 4.98 15.97 -0.16
CA GLY A 198 5.41 15.93 -1.58
C GLY A 198 5.70 14.54 -2.13
N GLY A 199 5.45 13.48 -1.34
CA GLY A 199 5.56 12.09 -1.77
C GLY A 199 4.68 11.78 -2.99
N LYS A 200 5.09 10.79 -3.79
CA LYS A 200 4.44 10.43 -5.05
C LYS A 200 4.31 8.93 -5.18
N LEU A 201 3.10 8.47 -5.50
CA LEU A 201 2.82 7.08 -5.82
C LEU A 201 2.32 6.97 -7.26
N ILE A 202 2.95 6.11 -8.04
CA ILE A 202 2.49 5.69 -9.36
C ILE A 202 2.20 4.19 -9.31
N ILE A 203 1.00 3.79 -9.74
CA ILE A 203 0.63 2.39 -9.96
C ILE A 203 0.38 2.22 -11.45
N ASP A 204 1.06 1.28 -12.08
CA ASP A 204 0.99 1.04 -13.52
C ASP A 204 0.88 -0.46 -13.82
N SER A 205 0.05 -0.79 -14.81
CA SER A 205 -0.02 -2.12 -15.42
C SER A 205 -0.23 -3.25 -14.41
N SER A 206 -0.89 -2.96 -13.29
CA SER A 206 -0.99 -3.86 -12.14
C SER A 206 -2.41 -4.42 -11.98
N GLN A 207 -2.60 -5.40 -11.10
CA GLN A 207 -3.90 -5.98 -10.83
C GLN A 207 -4.15 -6.24 -9.34
N PHE A 208 -5.37 -5.92 -8.90
CA PHE A 208 -5.91 -6.16 -7.57
C PHE A 208 -7.19 -6.98 -7.74
N ILE A 209 -7.14 -8.25 -7.34
CA ILE A 209 -8.20 -9.21 -7.62
C ILE A 209 -8.65 -9.86 -6.33
N GLN A 210 -9.94 -9.79 -6.03
CA GLN A 210 -10.55 -10.48 -4.88
C GLN A 210 -9.92 -10.08 -3.53
N CYS A 211 -9.41 -8.85 -3.43
CA CYS A 211 -8.87 -8.30 -2.19
C CYS A 211 -10.01 -7.80 -1.29
N GLN A 212 -9.88 -7.98 0.03
CA GLN A 212 -10.98 -7.68 0.96
C GLN A 212 -10.52 -6.94 2.22
N CYS A 213 -11.24 -5.89 2.59
CA CYS A 213 -11.13 -5.24 3.90
C CYS A 213 -12.36 -5.61 4.76
N ASN A 214 -12.15 -6.24 5.92
CA ASN A 214 -13.23 -6.83 6.73
C ASN A 214 -13.96 -5.83 7.64
N ARG A 215 -13.29 -4.76 8.06
CA ARG A 215 -13.79 -3.76 9.01
C ARG A 215 -13.22 -2.39 8.66
N GLY A 216 -13.28 -2.02 7.39
CA GLY A 216 -12.61 -0.83 6.89
C GLY A 216 -13.08 -0.40 5.52
N ASN A 217 -12.26 0.37 4.84
CA ASN A 217 -12.54 0.92 3.51
C ASN A 217 -11.56 0.31 2.49
N GLY A 218 -11.66 0.63 1.21
CA GLY A 218 -10.60 0.32 0.24
C GLY A 218 -10.27 -1.17 0.12
N GLY A 219 -11.25 -1.99 -0.30
CA GLY A 219 -11.09 -3.44 -0.37
C GLY A 219 -9.87 -3.87 -1.18
N GLY A 220 -9.70 -3.29 -2.38
CA GLY A 220 -8.49 -3.45 -3.19
C GLY A 220 -7.38 -2.51 -2.76
N ILE A 221 -7.67 -1.21 -2.75
CA ILE A 221 -6.69 -0.15 -2.51
C ILE A 221 -7.27 0.90 -1.56
N PHE A 222 -6.49 1.32 -0.57
CA PHE A 222 -6.75 2.50 0.24
C PHE A 222 -5.59 3.48 0.12
N VAL A 223 -5.89 4.71 -0.30
CA VAL A 223 -4.90 5.80 -0.36
C VAL A 223 -5.36 6.96 0.52
N GLU A 224 -4.43 7.48 1.32
CA GLU A 224 -4.56 8.77 1.97
C GLU A 224 -3.45 9.70 1.48
N ILE A 225 -3.82 10.90 1.05
CA ILE A 225 -2.90 11.86 0.46
C ILE A 225 -3.08 13.25 1.08
N ASN A 226 -1.97 13.90 1.43
CA ASN A 226 -1.94 15.22 2.04
C ASN A 226 -1.40 16.29 1.07
N PHE A 227 -2.28 17.22 0.65
CA PHE A 227 -2.04 18.15 -0.46
C PHE A 227 -1.36 19.51 -0.19
N PRO A 228 -1.26 20.05 1.04
CA PRO A 228 -0.47 21.26 1.30
C PRO A 228 1.02 21.16 0.90
N SER A 229 1.47 19.99 0.41
CA SER A 229 2.86 19.66 0.12
C SER A 229 3.14 19.18 -1.32
N GLN A 230 2.20 19.34 -2.27
CA GLN A 230 2.34 18.88 -3.67
C GLN A 230 2.53 17.35 -3.85
N SER A 231 1.97 16.55 -2.95
CA SER A 231 1.93 15.08 -3.07
C SER A 231 1.17 14.63 -4.31
N SER A 232 1.47 13.44 -4.85
CA SER A 232 0.82 12.91 -6.06
C SER A 232 0.40 11.44 -5.93
N PHE A 233 -0.73 11.11 -6.55
CA PHE A 233 -1.20 9.74 -6.73
C PHE A 233 -1.70 9.53 -8.16
N ILE A 234 -1.04 8.64 -8.89
CA ILE A 234 -1.35 8.36 -10.30
C ILE A 234 -1.56 6.87 -10.45
N ILE A 235 -2.60 6.48 -11.18
CA ILE A 235 -2.89 5.08 -11.51
C ILE A 235 -3.15 4.93 -13.00
N LYS A 236 -2.46 3.96 -13.62
CA LYS A 236 -2.41 3.71 -15.06
C LYS A 236 -2.58 2.23 -15.34
N ASP A 237 -3.30 1.90 -16.42
CA ASP A 237 -3.53 0.54 -16.93
C ASP A 237 -3.71 -0.54 -15.84
N THR A 238 -4.43 -0.22 -14.77
CA THR A 238 -4.51 -1.08 -13.56
C THR A 238 -5.90 -1.66 -13.41
N LEU A 239 -5.97 -3.00 -13.28
CA LEU A 239 -7.21 -3.74 -13.05
C LEU A 239 -7.53 -3.83 -11.55
N ILE A 240 -8.73 -3.47 -11.15
CA ILE A 240 -9.23 -3.61 -9.78
C ILE A 240 -10.59 -4.32 -9.86
N GLN A 241 -10.60 -5.61 -9.51
CA GLN A 241 -11.76 -6.46 -9.75
C GLN A 241 -12.14 -7.29 -8.53
N GLU A 242 -13.45 -7.44 -8.30
CA GLU A 242 -14.01 -8.34 -7.28
C GLU A 242 -13.53 -8.04 -5.84
N CYS A 243 -13.07 -6.82 -5.60
CA CYS A 243 -12.60 -6.39 -4.29
C CYS A 243 -13.75 -5.94 -3.39
N LYS A 244 -13.59 -6.10 -2.07
CA LYS A 244 -14.67 -5.94 -1.11
C LYS A 244 -14.31 -5.06 0.09
N ALA A 245 -15.13 -4.07 0.40
CA ALA A 245 -15.03 -3.29 1.63
C ALA A 245 -16.24 -3.57 2.54
N LEU A 246 -15.99 -4.27 3.65
CA LEU A 246 -17.03 -4.67 4.59
C LEU A 246 -17.10 -3.72 5.79
N ASN A 247 -18.32 -3.54 6.28
CA ASN A 247 -18.61 -2.73 7.44
C ASN A 247 -18.56 -3.58 8.71
N SER A 248 -17.98 -3.02 9.78
CA SER A 248 -18.30 -3.43 11.15
C SER A 248 -19.22 -2.37 11.75
N SER A 249 -19.90 -2.63 12.86
CA SER A 249 -21.01 -1.81 13.44
C SER A 249 -20.80 -0.28 13.57
N PHE A 250 -19.65 0.28 13.20
CA PHE A 250 -19.35 1.70 13.10
C PHE A 250 -19.90 2.36 11.82
N SER A 251 -20.28 3.64 11.94
CA SER A 251 -20.89 4.39 10.83
C SER A 251 -19.91 4.80 9.72
N GLN A 252 -18.59 4.71 9.92
CA GLN A 252 -17.57 5.30 9.03
C GLN A 252 -16.73 4.27 8.23
N LEU A 253 -17.16 3.01 8.15
CA LEU A 253 -16.44 1.92 7.46
C LEU A 253 -17.30 1.31 6.33
N GLY A 254 -16.72 0.49 5.47
CA GLY A 254 -17.44 -0.18 4.37
C GLY A 254 -17.63 0.68 3.12
N PHE A 255 -16.66 1.55 2.81
CA PHE A 255 -16.64 2.38 1.60
C PHE A 255 -15.51 1.99 0.64
N GLY A 256 -15.72 2.13 -0.67
CA GLY A 256 -14.65 1.95 -1.66
C GLY A 256 -14.23 0.49 -1.81
N GLY A 257 -15.09 -0.38 -2.34
CA GLY A 257 -14.78 -1.81 -2.49
C GLY A 257 -13.54 -2.06 -3.34
N GLY A 258 -13.40 -1.34 -4.46
CA GLY A 258 -12.19 -1.33 -5.27
C GLY A 258 -11.13 -0.38 -4.71
N LEU A 259 -11.42 0.92 -4.71
CA LEU A 259 -10.51 1.98 -4.27
C LEU A 259 -11.18 2.99 -3.34
N PHE A 260 -10.53 3.27 -2.21
CA PHE A 260 -10.84 4.41 -1.34
C PHE A 260 -9.73 5.44 -1.42
N LEU A 261 -10.08 6.71 -1.66
CA LEU A 261 -9.14 7.84 -1.72
C LEU A 261 -9.56 8.94 -0.73
N GLY A 262 -8.78 9.10 0.33
CA GLY A 262 -8.88 10.22 1.28
C GLY A 262 -7.91 11.34 0.92
N VAL A 263 -8.41 12.55 0.69
CA VAL A 263 -7.61 13.72 0.35
C VAL A 263 -7.73 14.78 1.43
N ASN A 264 -6.60 15.04 2.09
CA ASN A 264 -6.46 16.04 3.14
C ASN A 264 -5.91 17.35 2.57
N GLY A 265 -6.56 18.47 2.90
CA GLY A 265 -6.18 19.81 2.43
C GLY A 265 -6.94 20.25 1.17
N ASP A 266 -6.60 21.45 0.68
CA ASP A 266 -7.21 22.05 -0.51
C ASP A 266 -6.47 21.54 -1.76
N TYR A 267 -7.15 20.72 -2.55
CA TYR A 267 -6.62 20.21 -3.81
C TYR A 267 -7.07 21.10 -4.98
N ASP A 268 -6.13 21.52 -5.82
CA ASP A 268 -6.42 22.15 -7.11
C ASP A 268 -6.31 21.12 -8.25
N PRO A 269 -7.44 20.72 -8.88
CA PRO A 269 -7.42 19.80 -10.02
C PRO A 269 -6.53 20.27 -11.18
N SER A 270 -6.26 21.57 -11.30
CA SER A 270 -5.35 22.10 -12.35
C SER A 270 -3.91 21.60 -12.25
N SER A 271 -3.51 21.15 -11.06
CA SER A 271 -2.18 20.60 -10.80
C SER A 271 -1.95 19.22 -11.41
N LYS A 272 -3.02 18.47 -11.73
CA LYS A 272 -2.98 17.10 -12.28
C LYS A 272 -2.18 16.11 -11.43
N LEU A 273 -2.07 16.36 -10.12
CA LEU A 273 -1.30 15.53 -9.20
C LEU A 273 -2.08 14.28 -8.74
N ILE A 274 -3.40 14.28 -8.88
CA ILE A 274 -4.22 13.06 -8.85
C ILE A 274 -4.66 12.74 -10.27
N ASP A 275 -4.36 11.53 -10.74
CA ASP A 275 -4.82 11.02 -12.02
C ASP A 275 -5.29 9.57 -11.89
N LEU A 276 -6.58 9.36 -12.15
CA LEU A 276 -7.31 8.11 -11.95
C LEU A 276 -7.77 7.47 -13.28
N ARG A 277 -7.43 8.08 -14.43
CA ARG A 277 -8.00 7.75 -15.75
C ARG A 277 -7.64 6.36 -16.26
N GLY A 278 -6.52 5.80 -15.83
CA GLY A 278 -6.06 4.49 -16.32
C GLY A 278 -6.56 3.30 -15.51
N MET A 279 -7.54 3.48 -14.62
CA MET A 279 -8.15 2.36 -13.89
C MET A 279 -9.15 1.60 -14.75
N LYS A 280 -9.12 0.27 -14.60
CA LYS A 280 -10.14 -0.67 -15.07
C LYS A 280 -10.76 -1.30 -13.83
N ILE A 281 -11.95 -0.88 -13.43
CA ILE A 281 -12.50 -1.18 -12.11
C ILE A 281 -13.88 -1.84 -12.25
N TYR A 282 -14.02 -3.08 -11.80
CA TYR A 282 -15.20 -3.92 -12.11
C TYR A 282 -15.63 -4.82 -10.96
N ASN A 283 -16.94 -5.05 -10.83
CA ASN A 283 -17.51 -6.09 -9.94
C ASN A 283 -17.05 -5.98 -8.48
N ASN A 284 -16.71 -4.78 -8.03
CA ASN A 284 -16.32 -4.54 -6.64
C ASN A 284 -17.57 -4.31 -5.80
N THR A 285 -17.48 -4.54 -4.49
CA THR A 285 -18.62 -4.32 -3.58
C THR A 285 -18.18 -3.63 -2.31
N ALA A 286 -19.00 -2.73 -1.80
CA ALA A 286 -18.85 -2.13 -0.49
C ALA A 286 -20.18 -2.25 0.28
N ASP A 287 -20.11 -2.46 1.58
CA ASP A 287 -21.31 -2.59 2.42
C ASP A 287 -22.12 -1.28 2.52
N LYS A 288 -21.49 -0.14 2.22
CA LYS A 288 -22.15 1.18 2.19
C LYS A 288 -22.16 1.80 0.79
N TYR A 289 -21.16 2.61 0.45
CA TYR A 289 -21.14 3.41 -0.78
C TYR A 289 -19.80 3.33 -1.48
N GLY A 290 -19.81 3.62 -2.78
CA GLY A 290 -18.62 3.53 -3.64
C GLY A 290 -18.20 2.08 -3.81
N GLN A 291 -19.03 1.29 -4.49
CA GLN A 291 -18.76 -0.13 -4.73
C GLN A 291 -17.40 -0.32 -5.39
N SER A 292 -17.16 0.42 -6.46
CA SER A 292 -15.87 0.51 -7.12
C SER A 292 -15.00 1.60 -6.51
N LEU A 293 -15.45 2.86 -6.50
CA LEU A 293 -14.62 4.01 -6.10
C LEU A 293 -15.32 4.88 -5.04
N TYR A 294 -14.59 5.25 -3.97
CA TYR A 294 -15.04 6.22 -3.00
C TYR A 294 -13.98 7.29 -2.71
N ILE A 295 -14.31 8.56 -2.95
CA ILE A 295 -13.39 9.70 -2.79
C ILE A 295 -13.91 10.62 -1.68
N VAL A 296 -13.06 10.91 -0.69
CA VAL A 296 -13.31 11.89 0.36
C VAL A 296 -12.37 13.08 0.16
N MET A 297 -12.93 14.23 -0.25
CA MET A 297 -12.19 15.48 -0.39
C MET A 297 -13.10 16.71 -0.22
N ARG A 298 -12.52 17.87 0.11
CA ARG A 298 -13.28 19.13 0.32
C ARG A 298 -13.98 19.62 -0.95
N ASP A 299 -13.26 19.65 -2.07
CA ASP A 299 -13.71 20.25 -3.34
C ASP A 299 -13.94 19.20 -4.45
N VAL A 300 -14.49 18.05 -4.08
CA VAL A 300 -14.79 16.93 -4.98
C VAL A 300 -15.60 17.31 -6.23
N VAL A 301 -16.51 18.28 -6.10
CA VAL A 301 -17.36 18.76 -7.20
C VAL A 301 -16.48 19.42 -8.25
N ARG A 302 -15.47 20.18 -7.81
CA ARG A 302 -14.49 20.80 -8.69
C ARG A 302 -13.65 19.73 -9.39
N LEU A 303 -13.26 18.66 -8.70
CA LEU A 303 -12.55 17.53 -9.32
C LEU A 303 -13.38 16.88 -10.43
N CYS A 304 -14.66 16.60 -10.17
CA CYS A 304 -15.54 15.92 -11.11
C CYS A 304 -15.90 16.81 -12.32
N GLN A 305 -15.89 18.13 -12.15
CA GLN A 305 -16.15 19.10 -13.23
C GLN A 305 -14.90 19.47 -14.02
N TYR A 306 -13.70 19.18 -13.51
CA TYR A 306 -12.45 19.53 -14.16
C TYR A 306 -12.12 18.58 -15.32
N GLY A 307 -11.65 19.12 -16.44
CA GLY A 307 -11.44 18.37 -17.68
C GLY A 307 -12.72 18.29 -18.53
N ILE A 308 -12.83 17.28 -19.39
CA ILE A 308 -14.03 17.05 -20.21
C ILE A 308 -14.98 16.13 -19.42
N LEU A 309 -16.02 16.70 -18.78
CA LEU A 309 -17.15 15.98 -18.17
C LEU A 309 -16.76 14.71 -17.39
N GLY A 310 -16.15 14.85 -16.20
CA GLY A 310 -15.83 13.70 -15.35
C GLY A 310 -14.67 12.85 -15.85
N GLU A 311 -13.80 13.37 -16.74
CA GLU A 311 -12.66 12.66 -17.32
C GLU A 311 -11.85 11.83 -16.29
N TYR A 312 -11.68 12.35 -15.07
CA TYR A 312 -10.90 11.72 -14.00
C TYR A 312 -11.70 10.76 -13.10
N VAL A 313 -13.03 10.72 -13.21
CA VAL A 313 -13.93 9.92 -12.38
C VAL A 313 -15.14 9.51 -13.25
N LYS A 314 -15.00 8.45 -14.06
CA LYS A 314 -16.09 7.84 -14.86
C LYS A 314 -16.19 6.34 -14.58
N GLU A 315 -17.40 5.83 -14.45
CA GLU A 315 -17.74 4.41 -14.57
C GLU A 315 -18.27 4.13 -16.00
N GLU A 316 -18.11 2.89 -16.48
CA GLU A 316 -18.66 2.42 -17.77
C GLU A 316 -20.17 2.07 -17.63
N GLU A 317 -20.96 2.23 -18.71
CA GLU A 317 -22.44 2.19 -18.71
C GLU A 317 -23.13 0.90 -18.17
N GLU A 318 -22.42 -0.21 -17.94
CA GLU A 318 -23.05 -1.48 -17.53
C GLU A 318 -23.39 -1.58 -16.03
N GLU A 319 -22.88 -0.69 -15.16
CA GLU A 319 -23.15 -0.72 -13.70
C GLU A 319 -24.45 0.00 -13.28
N LEU A 320 -25.24 0.52 -14.26
CA LEU A 320 -26.37 1.44 -14.04
C LEU A 320 -27.63 0.84 -13.38
N GLU A 321 -27.79 -0.48 -13.30
CA GLU A 321 -29.06 -1.11 -12.89
C GLU A 321 -29.18 -1.41 -11.38
N GLN A 322 -28.09 -1.36 -10.59
CA GLN A 322 -28.12 -1.77 -9.17
C GLN A 322 -28.16 -0.61 -8.16
N ASP A 323 -27.83 0.61 -8.55
CA ASP A 323 -27.75 1.78 -7.66
C ASP A 323 -29.04 2.63 -7.66
N VAL A 324 -30.08 2.14 -7.00
CA VAL A 324 -31.36 2.87 -6.85
C VAL A 324 -31.26 3.97 -5.78
N LYS A 325 -31.31 5.23 -6.27
CA LYS A 325 -31.70 6.52 -5.67
C LYS A 325 -31.72 6.68 -4.13
N PRO A 326 -30.91 7.61 -3.56
CA PRO A 326 -31.20 8.21 -2.26
C PRO A 326 -32.22 9.35 -2.40
N ASP A 327 -33.23 9.37 -1.54
CA ASP A 327 -34.11 10.52 -1.29
C ASP A 327 -33.30 11.66 -0.63
N THR A 328 -32.65 12.50 -1.45
CA THR A 328 -32.08 13.76 -0.98
C THR A 328 -33.15 14.84 -0.98
N LYS A 329 -33.68 15.17 0.20
CA LYS A 329 -34.39 16.43 0.45
C LYS A 329 -33.40 17.59 0.39
N GLU A 330 -32.96 17.95 -0.81
CA GLU A 330 -32.51 19.27 -1.26
C GLU A 330 -32.01 19.11 -2.70
N GLY A 331 -32.78 19.66 -3.64
CA GLY A 331 -32.72 19.36 -5.07
C GLY A 331 -31.47 19.86 -5.78
N PHE A 332 -30.47 18.97 -5.90
CA PHE A 332 -29.52 18.99 -7.00
C PHE A 332 -29.61 17.67 -7.77
N THR A 333 -30.35 17.67 -8.88
CA THR A 333 -30.34 16.59 -9.85
C THR A 333 -29.14 16.76 -10.77
N PHE A 334 -28.13 15.88 -10.62
CA PHE A 334 -27.05 15.74 -11.59
C PHE A 334 -27.56 14.93 -12.80
N PRO A 335 -27.24 15.32 -14.05
CA PRO A 335 -27.72 14.61 -15.24
C PRO A 335 -26.96 13.31 -15.56
N TYR A 336 -26.20 12.76 -14.61
CA TYR A 336 -25.47 11.51 -14.78
C TYR A 336 -26.02 10.48 -13.79
N TRP A 337 -26.91 9.62 -14.29
CA TRP A 337 -27.28 8.39 -13.61
C TRP A 337 -26.03 7.50 -13.64
N GLY A 338 -25.54 7.04 -12.49
CA GLY A 338 -24.45 6.05 -12.43
C GLY A 338 -23.18 6.38 -11.66
N ILE A 339 -23.04 7.53 -11.01
CA ILE A 339 -21.96 7.72 -10.02
C ILE A 339 -22.58 8.31 -8.76
N ILE A 340 -22.80 7.48 -7.74
CA ILE A 340 -23.13 7.98 -6.40
C ILE A 340 -21.81 8.38 -5.72
N LEU A 341 -21.23 9.47 -6.20
CA LEU A 341 -20.27 10.30 -5.47
C LEU A 341 -21.01 10.91 -4.27
N ILE A 342 -21.11 10.19 -3.14
CA ILE A 342 -21.42 10.87 -1.88
C ILE A 342 -20.11 11.44 -1.38
N ALA A 343 -19.80 12.63 -1.87
CA ALA A 343 -18.88 13.46 -1.18
C ALA A 343 -19.57 14.10 0.03
N VAL A 344 -19.06 13.80 1.21
CA VAL A 344 -19.48 14.49 2.43
C VAL A 344 -18.58 15.73 2.59
N PRO A 345 -19.08 16.96 2.38
CA PRO A 345 -18.31 18.15 2.70
C PRO A 345 -18.02 18.19 4.21
N ILE A 346 -16.74 18.19 4.58
CA ILE A 346 -16.30 18.32 5.96
C ILE A 346 -16.63 19.74 6.45
N ARG A 347 -17.70 19.90 7.23
CA ARG A 347 -18.02 21.17 7.91
C ARG A 347 -17.06 21.38 9.09
N VAL A 348 -16.12 22.31 8.96
CA VAL A 348 -15.35 22.82 10.10
C VAL A 348 -16.25 23.77 10.90
N ASN A 349 -16.64 23.36 12.11
CA ASN A 349 -17.34 24.22 13.06
C ASN A 349 -16.43 25.37 13.51
N ARG A 350 -16.51 26.53 12.84
CA ARG A 350 -16.01 27.78 13.40
C ARG A 350 -16.88 28.14 14.61
N ARG A 351 -16.32 28.04 15.82
CA ARG A 351 -16.91 28.63 17.02
C ARG A 351 -17.16 30.12 16.74
N LYS A 352 -18.43 30.53 16.78
CA LYS A 352 -18.80 31.94 16.81
C LYS A 352 -18.27 32.54 18.11
N GLU A 353 -17.23 33.35 18.04
CA GLU A 353 -16.94 34.32 19.09
C GLU A 353 -18.12 35.28 19.18
N LYS A 354 -18.89 35.16 20.26
CA LYS A 354 -19.87 36.18 20.64
C LYS A 354 -19.08 37.39 21.13
N SER A 355 -19.09 38.47 20.35
CA SER A 355 -18.77 39.79 20.88
C SER A 355 -19.77 40.12 21.99
N LYS A 356 -19.27 40.33 23.21
CA LYS A 356 -20.04 40.98 24.27
C LYS A 356 -19.91 42.49 24.08
N LYS A 357 -21.06 43.16 24.13
CA LYS A 357 -21.22 44.61 24.28
C LYS A 357 -20.52 45.12 25.52
#